data_AF-A0A5S9MIJ8-F1
#
_entry.id   AF-A0A5S9MIJ8-F1
#
_cell.length_a   1.000
_cell.length_b   1.000
_cell.length_c   1.000
_cell.angle_alpha   90.00
_cell.angle_beta   90.00
_cell.angle_gamma   90.00
#
_symmetry.space_group_name_H-M   'P 1'
#
loop_
_entity.id
_entity.type
_entity.pdbx_description
1 polymer ?
#
loop_
_entity_poly.entity_id
_entity_poly.type
_entity_poly.pdbx_seq_one_letter_code
_entity_poly.pdbx_strand_id
1 'polypeptide(L)'
;MDVLLTDQQRLWREQTAEFARQRIFPEVEAMEQGRFPNTLLSEMGWQGYLGIPIPASYQGLGADFTTYIIAIHELSKVSATIGVIVSVHTSVVTMPILTFGTKEQKKLMSRRLHPGRSWAPFV
;
A
#
# COMPACT_ATOMS: atom_id res chain seq x y z
N MET A 1 -5.12 17.69 14.42
CA MET A 1 -5.34 16.25 14.24
C MET A 1 -4.35 15.39 15.04
N ASP A 2 -3.14 15.88 15.31
CA ASP A 2 -2.05 15.09 15.93
C ASP A 2 -2.30 14.58 17.35
N VAL A 3 -3.15 15.26 18.12
CA VAL A 3 -3.45 14.91 19.52
C VAL A 3 -4.19 13.56 19.63
N LEU A 4 -4.80 13.08 18.53
CA LEU A 4 -5.57 11.83 18.50
C LEU A 4 -4.76 10.62 18.00
N LEU A 5 -3.53 10.82 17.51
CA LEU A 5 -2.70 9.74 16.99
C LEU A 5 -1.87 9.09 18.11
N THR A 6 -1.57 7.81 17.97
CA THR A 6 -0.52 7.17 18.79
C THR A 6 0.87 7.62 18.32
N ASP A 7 1.91 7.41 19.15
CA ASP A 7 3.29 7.69 18.73
C ASP A 7 3.70 6.87 17.50
N GLN A 8 3.28 5.61 17.43
CA GLN A 8 3.53 4.75 16.28
C GLN A 8 2.85 5.28 15.00
N GLN A 9 1.63 5.79 15.11
CA GLN A 9 0.91 6.40 13.99
C GLN A 9 1.55 7.73 13.55
N ARG A 10 2.05 8.53 14.49
CA ARG A 10 2.82 9.75 14.19
C ARG A 10 4.10 9.43 13.43
N LEU A 11 4.87 8.47 13.92
CA LEU A 11 6.09 8.02 13.25
C LEU A 11 5.80 7.47 11.85
N TRP A 12 4.78 6.62 11.72
CA TRP A 12 4.36 6.07 10.45
C TRP A 12 3.95 7.15 9.44
N ARG A 13 3.23 8.18 9.90
CA ARG A 13 2.87 9.34 9.08
C ARG A 13 4.12 10.06 8.57
N GLU A 14 5.07 10.37 9.45
CA GLU A 14 6.31 11.06 9.10
C GLU A 14 7.14 10.26 8.09
N GLN A 15 7.29 8.96 8.33
CA GLN A 15 7.98 8.05 7.41
C GLN A 15 7.29 7.97 6.05
N THR A 16 5.95 7.88 6.04
CA THR A 16 5.18 7.83 4.78
C THR A 16 5.27 9.15 4.02
N ALA A 17 5.19 10.28 4.71
CA ALA A 17 5.34 11.60 4.10
C ALA A 17 6.73 11.78 3.48
N GLU A 18 7.78 11.32 4.16
CA GLU A 18 9.14 11.37 3.63
C GLU A 18 9.31 10.45 2.42
N PHE A 19 8.83 9.21 2.51
CA PHE A 19 8.82 8.28 1.37
C PHE A 19 8.11 8.89 0.16
N ALA A 20 6.94 9.50 0.37
CA ALA A 20 6.19 10.13 -0.71
C ALA A 20 6.99 11.26 -1.37
N ARG A 21 7.62 12.14 -0.58
CA ARG A 21 8.46 13.22 -1.12
C ARG A 21 9.71 12.71 -1.85
N GLN A 22 10.40 11.71 -1.31
CA GLN A 22 11.68 11.27 -1.85
C GLN A 22 11.54 10.29 -3.02
N ARG A 23 10.53 9.42 -2.97
CA ARG A 23 10.41 8.27 -3.89
C ARG A 23 9.26 8.43 -4.88
N ILE A 24 8.14 9.02 -4.46
CA ILE A 24 6.96 9.17 -5.33
C ILE A 24 7.03 10.44 -6.16
N PHE A 25 7.35 11.58 -5.53
CA PHE A 25 7.38 12.87 -6.22
C PHE A 25 8.20 12.87 -7.54
N PRO A 26 9.40 12.25 -7.60
CA PRO A 26 10.17 12.19 -8.84
C PRO A 26 9.49 11.39 -9.97
N GLU A 27 8.57 10.49 -9.66
CA GLU A 27 7.87 9.65 -10.63
C GLU A 27 6.58 10.30 -11.17
N VAL A 28 6.09 11.37 -10.53
CA VAL A 28 4.76 11.95 -10.81
C VAL A 28 4.62 12.40 -12.26
N GLU A 29 5.55 13.20 -12.78
CA GLU A 29 5.45 13.73 -14.14
C GLU A 29 5.35 12.61 -15.18
N ALA A 30 6.14 11.55 -15.02
CA ALA A 30 6.09 10.43 -15.95
C ALA A 30 4.79 9.62 -15.82
N MET A 31 4.24 9.49 -14.60
CA MET A 31 2.92 8.89 -14.40
C MET A 31 1.80 9.68 -15.08
N GLU A 32 1.85 11.02 -15.01
CA GLU A 32 0.89 11.90 -15.69
C GLU A 32 1.01 11.83 -17.22
N GLN A 33 2.18 11.46 -17.74
CA GLN A 33 2.39 11.13 -19.16
C GLN A 33 1.95 9.70 -19.53
N GLY A 34 1.35 8.96 -18.60
CA GLY A 34 0.81 7.61 -18.81
C GLY A 34 1.79 6.47 -18.51
N ARG A 35 2.98 6.74 -17.96
CA ARG A 35 3.91 5.68 -17.57
C ARG A 35 3.44 5.00 -16.28
N PHE A 36 3.24 3.70 -16.35
CA PHE A 36 2.89 2.93 -15.16
C PHE A 36 4.11 2.68 -14.24
N PRO A 37 4.04 2.95 -12.92
CA PRO A 37 5.20 3.02 -12.02
C PRO A 37 5.60 1.66 -11.41
N ASN A 38 5.87 0.64 -12.24
CA ASN A 38 6.13 -0.74 -11.79
C ASN A 38 7.24 -0.87 -10.73
N THR A 39 8.36 -0.17 -10.93
CA THR A 39 9.51 -0.21 -10.02
C THR A 39 9.16 0.37 -8.65
N LEU A 40 8.51 1.53 -8.64
CA LEU A 40 8.05 2.19 -7.42
C LEU A 40 7.05 1.30 -6.66
N LEU A 41 6.07 0.71 -7.34
CA LEU A 41 5.10 -0.16 -6.67
C LEU A 41 5.71 -1.45 -6.13
N SER A 42 6.75 -1.97 -6.79
CA SER A 42 7.51 -3.10 -6.26
C SER A 42 8.25 -2.72 -4.96
N GLU A 43 8.89 -1.56 -4.92
CA GLU A 43 9.49 -1.01 -3.69
C GLU A 43 8.45 -0.79 -2.58
N MET A 44 7.30 -0.23 -2.92
CA MET A 44 6.20 -0.03 -1.98
C MET A 44 5.68 -1.35 -1.39
N GLY A 45 5.60 -2.40 -2.22
CA GLY A 45 5.26 -3.75 -1.77
C GLY A 45 6.27 -4.30 -0.78
N TRP A 46 7.57 -4.15 -1.06
CA TRP A 46 8.64 -4.54 -0.13
C TRP A 46 8.59 -3.81 1.21
N GLN A 47 8.22 -2.53 1.20
CA GLN A 47 8.07 -1.73 2.42
C GLN A 47 6.72 -1.95 3.14
N GLY A 48 5.84 -2.79 2.61
CA GLY A 48 4.59 -3.19 3.24
C GLY A 48 3.39 -2.26 3.00
N TYR A 49 3.53 -1.22 2.16
CA TYR A 49 2.44 -0.28 1.87
C TYR A 49 1.21 -0.94 1.23
N LEU A 50 1.40 -2.06 0.52
CA LEU A 50 0.33 -2.80 -0.15
C LEU A 50 -0.38 -3.82 0.76
N GLY A 51 0.13 -4.02 1.99
CA GLY A 51 -0.35 -5.02 2.93
C GLY A 51 -0.67 -4.45 4.30
N ILE A 52 -0.90 -3.13 4.45
CA ILE A 52 -0.96 -2.46 5.75
C ILE A 52 -1.97 -3.10 6.71
N PRO A 53 -3.28 -3.19 6.40
CA PRO A 53 -4.26 -3.81 7.28
C PRO A 53 -4.36 -5.33 7.10
N ILE A 54 -3.54 -5.92 6.24
CA ILE A 54 -3.61 -7.35 5.94
C ILE A 54 -2.94 -8.12 7.08
N PRO A 55 -3.57 -9.20 7.62
CA PRO A 55 -2.98 -9.96 8.72
C PRO A 55 -1.60 -10.53 8.40
N ALA A 56 -0.73 -10.61 9.41
CA ALA A 56 0.60 -11.19 9.30
C ALA A 56 0.59 -12.68 8.85
N SER A 57 -0.49 -13.42 9.13
CA SER A 57 -0.68 -14.79 8.62
C SER A 57 -0.76 -14.86 7.09
N TYR A 58 -1.12 -13.76 6.44
CA TYR A 58 -1.08 -13.57 5.00
C TYR A 58 0.11 -12.72 4.54
N GLN A 59 1.09 -12.51 5.43
CA GLN A 59 2.32 -11.73 5.21
C GLN A 59 2.08 -10.24 4.98
N GLY A 60 0.96 -9.71 5.48
CA GLY A 60 0.75 -8.27 5.60
C GLY A 60 1.40 -7.69 6.85
N LEU A 61 1.30 -6.36 6.98
CA LEU A 61 1.86 -5.62 8.12
C LEU A 61 1.02 -5.80 9.40
N GLY A 62 -0.26 -6.15 9.27
CA GLY A 62 -1.17 -6.35 10.41
C GLY A 62 -1.49 -5.09 11.20
N ALA A 63 -1.30 -3.91 10.61
CA ALA A 63 -1.59 -2.63 11.25
C ALA A 63 -3.09 -2.29 11.24
N ASP A 64 -3.50 -1.33 12.06
CA ASP A 64 -4.89 -0.91 12.12
C ASP A 64 -5.32 -0.06 10.90
N PHE A 65 -6.62 0.12 10.74
CA PHE A 65 -7.18 0.91 9.64
C PHE A 65 -6.81 2.39 9.74
N THR A 66 -6.61 2.94 10.94
CA THR A 66 -6.16 4.33 11.10
C THR A 66 -4.77 4.51 10.48
N THR A 67 -3.85 3.57 10.72
CA THR A 67 -2.51 3.53 10.13
C THR A 67 -2.56 3.42 8.61
N TYR A 68 -3.45 2.58 8.09
CA TYR A 68 -3.71 2.47 6.64
C TYR A 68 -4.22 3.77 6.03
N ILE A 69 -5.19 4.44 6.66
CA ILE A 69 -5.73 5.71 6.18
C ILE A 69 -4.70 6.84 6.25
N ILE A 70 -3.87 6.87 7.31
CA ILE A 70 -2.73 7.79 7.41
C ILE A 70 -1.81 7.61 6.20
N ALA A 71 -1.47 6.37 5.85
CA ALA A 71 -0.61 6.11 4.71
C ALA A 71 -1.22 6.65 3.41
N ILE A 72 -2.47 6.29 3.12
CA ILE A 72 -3.17 6.78 1.91
C ILE A 72 -3.19 8.31 1.88
N HIS A 73 -3.48 8.94 3.02
CA HIS A 73 -3.57 10.39 3.10
C HIS A 73 -2.23 11.06 2.79
N GLU A 74 -1.12 10.60 3.39
CA GLU A 74 0.21 11.17 3.12
C GLU A 74 0.67 10.91 1.69
N LEU A 75 0.45 9.70 1.15
CA LEU A 75 0.77 9.36 -0.24
C LEU A 75 -0.01 10.25 -1.23
N SER A 76 -1.30 10.47 -0.96
CA SER A 76 -2.21 11.24 -1.83
C SER A 76 -1.88 12.74 -1.87
N LYS A 77 -1.19 13.28 -0.85
CA LYS A 77 -0.70 14.67 -0.90
C LYS A 77 0.33 14.88 -2.01
N VAL A 78 1.04 13.82 -2.41
CA VAL A 78 2.06 13.86 -3.46
C VAL A 78 1.52 13.31 -4.78
N SER A 79 0.79 12.19 -4.75
CA SER A 79 0.21 11.59 -5.95
C SER A 79 -1.13 10.91 -5.62
N ALA A 80 -2.21 11.46 -6.16
CA ALA A 80 -3.53 10.83 -6.09
C ALA A 80 -3.53 9.44 -6.74
N THR A 81 -2.80 9.26 -7.84
CA THR A 81 -2.63 7.98 -8.53
C THR A 81 -2.08 6.90 -7.60
N ILE A 82 -0.99 7.17 -6.87
CA ILE A 82 -0.43 6.19 -5.94
C ILE A 82 -1.37 5.93 -4.76
N GLY A 83 -2.00 6.97 -4.21
CA GLY A 83 -2.99 6.83 -3.15
C GLY A 83 -4.14 5.89 -3.54
N VAL A 84 -4.67 6.06 -4.75
CA VAL A 84 -5.74 5.20 -5.31
C VAL A 84 -5.25 3.78 -5.55
N ILE A 85 -4.04 3.58 -6.11
CA ILE A 85 -3.49 2.24 -6.34
C ILE A 85 -3.39 1.46 -5.03
N VAL A 86 -2.81 2.06 -3.98
CA VAL A 86 -2.70 1.44 -2.65
C VAL A 86 -4.09 1.13 -2.07
N SER A 87 -5.02 2.08 -2.20
CA SER A 87 -6.38 1.94 -1.68
C SER A 87 -7.15 0.79 -2.34
N VAL A 88 -7.18 0.76 -3.68
CA VAL A 88 -7.88 -0.25 -4.46
C VAL A 88 -7.23 -1.62 -4.28
N HIS A 89 -5.89 -1.69 -4.33
CA HIS A 89 -5.16 -2.94 -4.12
C HIS A 89 -5.55 -3.59 -2.79
N THR A 90 -5.51 -2.79 -1.73
CA THR A 90 -5.71 -3.30 -0.37
C THR A 90 -7.18 -3.59 -0.09
N SER A 91 -8.04 -2.57 -0.23
CA SER A 91 -9.41 -2.62 0.29
C SER A 91 -10.42 -3.22 -0.69
N VAL A 92 -10.22 -3.08 -2.00
CA VAL A 92 -11.18 -3.54 -3.02
C VAL A 92 -10.81 -4.91 -3.57
N VAL A 93 -9.52 -5.25 -3.60
CA VAL A 93 -9.07 -6.54 -4.16
C VAL A 93 -8.65 -7.52 -3.07
N THR A 94 -7.61 -7.18 -2.32
CA THR A 94 -6.98 -8.11 -1.39
C THR A 94 -7.90 -8.49 -0.24
N MET A 95 -8.52 -7.50 0.44
CA MET A 95 -9.39 -7.77 1.57
C MET A 95 -10.63 -8.62 1.20
N PRO A 96 -11.38 -8.33 0.11
CA PRO A 96 -12.50 -9.17 -0.29
C PRO A 96 -12.10 -10.60 -0.63
N ILE A 97 -10.96 -10.80 -1.31
CA ILE A 97 -10.46 -12.16 -1.61
C ILE A 97 -10.10 -12.91 -0.33
N LEU A 98 -9.37 -12.26 0.59
CA LEU A 98 -9.00 -12.88 1.87
C LEU A 98 -10.20 -13.15 2.78
N THR A 99 -11.27 -12.37 2.63
CA THR A 99 -12.50 -12.53 3.42
C THR A 99 -13.41 -13.61 2.82
N PHE A 100 -13.78 -13.45 1.55
CA PHE A 100 -14.86 -14.20 0.91
C PHE A 100 -14.38 -15.24 -0.12
N GLY A 101 -13.11 -15.24 -0.50
CA GLY A 101 -12.60 -16.15 -1.52
C GLY A 101 -12.53 -17.61 -1.09
N THR A 102 -12.39 -18.52 -2.04
CA THR A 102 -12.10 -19.94 -1.77
C THR A 102 -10.72 -20.12 -1.14
N LYS A 103 -10.43 -21.31 -0.60
CA LYS A 103 -9.09 -21.63 -0.05
C LYS A 103 -7.98 -21.41 -1.08
N GLU A 104 -8.25 -21.74 -2.34
CA GLU A 104 -7.33 -21.60 -3.47
C GLU A 104 -7.09 -20.12 -3.79
N GLN A 105 -8.16 -19.31 -3.82
CA GLN A 105 -8.06 -17.86 -4.06
C GLN A 105 -7.28 -17.16 -2.93
N LYS A 106 -7.55 -17.50 -1.67
CA LYS A 106 -6.82 -16.96 -0.51
C LYS A 106 -5.34 -17.34 -0.54
N LYS A 107 -5.03 -18.60 -0.87
CA LYS A 107 -3.64 -19.08 -1.01
C LYS A 107 -2.91 -18.39 -2.15
N LEU A 108 -3.57 -18.18 -3.30
CA LEU A 108 -3.00 -17.45 -4.42
C LEU A 108 -2.73 -15.98 -4.05
N MET A 109 -3.69 -15.31 -3.41
CA MET A 109 -3.54 -13.91 -3.00
C MET A 109 -2.40 -13.74 -1.97
N SER A 110 -2.35 -14.60 -0.95
CA SER A 110 -1.28 -14.56 0.05
C SER A 110 0.11 -14.71 -0.58
N ARG A 111 0.26 -15.55 -1.61
CA ARG A 111 1.52 -15.68 -2.35
C ARG A 111 1.88 -14.42 -3.15
N ARG A 112 0.90 -13.62 -3.57
CA ARG A 112 1.11 -12.37 -4.33
C ARG A 112 1.46 -11.18 -3.43
N LEU A 113 1.06 -11.23 -2.16
CA LEU A 113 1.43 -10.23 -1.15
C LEU A 113 2.86 -10.38 -0.62
N HIS A 114 3.53 -11.51 -0.89
CA HIS A 114 4.87 -11.76 -0.37
C HIS A 114 5.86 -10.68 -0.86
N PRO A 115 6.56 -9.99 0.06
CA PRO A 115 7.64 -9.08 -0.29
C PRO A 115 8.65 -9.79 -1.20
N GLY A 116 8.90 -9.25 -2.40
CA GLY A 116 9.88 -9.82 -3.35
C GLY A 116 9.36 -10.69 -4.47
N ARG A 117 8.05 -10.86 -4.57
CA ARG A 117 7.46 -11.06 -5.88
C ARG A 117 7.18 -9.69 -6.48
N SER A 118 7.57 -9.51 -7.74
CA SER A 118 7.25 -8.32 -8.53
C SER A 118 5.80 -7.94 -8.27
N TRP A 119 5.54 -6.65 -8.03
CA TRP A 119 4.17 -6.13 -8.00
C TRP A 119 3.41 -6.77 -9.17
N ALA A 120 2.39 -7.57 -8.86
CA ALA A 120 1.58 -8.18 -9.90
C ALA A 120 0.50 -7.16 -10.24
N PRO A 121 0.49 -6.58 -11.45
CA PRO A 121 -0.70 -5.90 -11.93
C PRO A 121 -1.88 -6.84 -11.77
N PHE A 122 -3.05 -6.28 -11.49
CA PHE A 122 -4.30 -7.04 -11.43
C PHE A 122 -4.78 -7.51 -12.81
N VAL A 123 -3.87 -7.69 -13.78
CA VAL A 123 -4.12 -8.06 -15.17
C VAL A 123 -3.19 -9.20 -15.55
#